data_AF-D5BYT9-F1
#
_entry.id   AF-D5BYT9-F1
#
_cell.length_a   1.000
_cell.length_b   1.000
_cell.length_c   1.000
_cell.angle_alpha   90.00
_cell.angle_beta   90.00
_cell.angle_gamma   90.00
#
_symmetry.space_group_name_H-M   'P 1'
#
loop_
_entity.id
_entity.type
_entity.pdbx_description
1 polymer ?
#
loop_
_entity_poly.entity_id
_entity_poly.type
_entity_poly.pdbx_seq_one_letter_code
_entity_poly.pdbx_strand_id
1 'polypeptide(L)'
;MTGSKTTTMTVEEMRAARERGESQSDWKTVRERIEAGIEPEEDEDSPEGTGAIREAIAKRRAGRPAGSSTKEQVSLRIDRDVLAAFRATGPGWQTRLNAALRDWLETHSSAP
;
A
#
# COMPACT_ATOMS: atom_id res chain seq x y z
N MET A 1 -15.14 25.92 5.28
CA MET A 1 -14.74 24.82 4.39
C MET A 1 -13.85 23.88 5.19
N THR A 2 -14.39 22.73 5.57
CA THR A 2 -13.75 21.81 6.52
C THR A 2 -12.78 20.93 5.73
N GLY A 3 -11.48 21.14 5.94
CA GLY A 3 -10.42 20.38 5.27
C GLY A 3 -10.56 18.88 5.54
N SER A 4 -10.26 18.09 4.51
CA SER A 4 -10.25 16.63 4.56
C SER A 4 -9.53 16.13 5.81
N LYS A 5 -10.23 15.38 6.67
CA LYS A 5 -9.62 14.67 7.79
C LYS A 5 -8.76 13.53 7.23
N THR A 6 -7.47 13.77 7.04
CA THR A 6 -6.52 12.70 6.73
C THR A 6 -6.31 11.87 7.98
N THR A 7 -7.13 10.83 8.18
CA THR A 7 -6.86 9.85 9.23
C THR A 7 -5.71 8.98 8.76
N THR A 8 -4.51 9.28 9.25
CA THR A 8 -3.35 8.38 9.17
C THR A 8 -3.65 7.15 10.04
N MET A 9 -4.35 6.16 9.49
CA MET A 9 -4.44 4.84 10.11
C MET A 9 -3.38 3.94 9.52
N THR A 10 -2.67 3.24 10.38
CA THR A 10 -1.79 2.14 9.98
C THR A 10 -2.62 0.98 9.42
N VAL A 11 -1.98 0.10 8.64
CA VAL A 11 -2.65 -1.07 8.03
C VAL A 11 -3.22 -2.01 9.10
N GLU A 12 -2.56 -2.10 10.25
CA GLU A 12 -3.00 -2.91 11.37
C GLU A 12 -4.24 -2.33 12.04
N GLU A 13 -4.28 -1.01 12.26
CA GLU A 13 -5.47 -0.33 12.78
C GLU A 13 -6.65 -0.42 11.81
N MET A 14 -6.41 -0.37 10.49
CA MET A 14 -7.45 -0.59 9.48
C MET A 14 -7.99 -2.03 9.52
N ARG A 15 -7.13 -3.02 9.74
CA ARG A 15 -7.55 -4.43 9.89
C ARG A 15 -8.35 -4.62 11.17
N ALA A 16 -7.86 -4.10 12.30
CA ALA A 16 -8.53 -4.20 13.58
C ALA A 16 -9.88 -3.45 13.57
N ALA A 17 -10.00 -2.31 12.90
CA ALA A 17 -11.27 -1.60 12.72
C ALA A 17 -12.29 -2.41 11.88
N ARG A 18 -11.83 -3.16 10.87
CA ARG A 18 -12.69 -4.09 10.10
C ARG A 18 -13.16 -5.26 10.96
N GLU A 19 -12.28 -5.81 11.80
CA GLU A 19 -12.61 -6.90 12.73
C GLU A 19 -13.58 -6.45 13.82
N ARG A 20 -13.48 -5.19 14.27
CA ARG A 20 -14.43 -4.55 15.20
C ARG A 20 -15.75 -4.11 14.56
N GLY A 21 -15.93 -4.28 13.25
CA GLY A 21 -17.15 -3.89 12.54
C GLY A 21 -17.32 -2.38 12.33
N GLU A 22 -16.27 -1.59 12.54
CA GLU A 22 -16.27 -0.12 12.36
C GLU A 22 -16.08 0.29 10.89
N SER A 23 -15.80 -0.68 10.01
CA SER A 23 -15.76 -0.49 8.58
C SER A 23 -17.17 -0.35 8.01
N GLN A 24 -17.51 0.84 7.50
CA GLN A 24 -18.79 1.10 6.81
C GLN A 24 -18.97 0.29 5.51
N SER A 25 -17.94 -0.42 5.06
CA SER A 25 -18.01 -1.29 3.88
C SER A 25 -18.36 -2.73 4.30
N ASP A 26 -19.47 -3.25 3.77
CA ASP A 26 -19.87 -4.65 3.90
C ASP A 26 -19.02 -5.57 3.01
N TRP A 27 -17.80 -5.85 3.47
CA TRP A 27 -16.84 -6.68 2.75
C TRP A 27 -17.26 -8.15 2.63
N LYS A 28 -18.17 -8.62 3.51
CA LYS A 28 -18.68 -9.99 3.46
C LYS A 28 -19.58 -10.15 2.24
N THR A 29 -20.55 -9.27 2.07
CA THR A 29 -21.44 -9.28 0.89
C THR A 29 -20.69 -9.04 -0.41
N VAL A 30 -19.70 -8.13 -0.42
CA VAL A 30 -18.86 -7.92 -1.61
C VAL A 30 -18.10 -9.19 -1.99
N ARG A 31 -17.52 -9.90 -1.01
CA ARG A 31 -16.77 -11.15 -1.25
C ARG A 31 -17.69 -12.27 -1.71
N GLU A 32 -18.85 -12.45 -1.08
CA GLU A 32 -19.84 -13.45 -1.47
C GLU A 32 -20.36 -13.21 -2.89
N ARG A 33 -20.59 -11.95 -3.30
CA ARG A 33 -20.97 -11.62 -4.69
C ARG A 33 -19.87 -11.93 -5.70
N ILE A 34 -18.60 -11.66 -5.37
CA ILE A 34 -17.45 -12.00 -6.22
C ILE A 34 -17.32 -13.51 -6.37
N GLU A 35 -17.38 -14.25 -5.26
CA GLU A 35 -17.28 -15.72 -5.27
C GLU A 35 -18.45 -16.36 -6.04
N ALA A 36 -19.64 -15.79 -5.91
CA ALA A 36 -20.82 -16.20 -6.67
C ALA A 36 -20.80 -15.77 -8.15
N GLY A 37 -19.75 -15.06 -8.60
CA GLY A 37 -19.62 -14.58 -9.97
C GLY A 37 -20.72 -13.58 -10.37
N ILE A 38 -21.34 -12.92 -9.39
CA ILE A 38 -22.41 -11.96 -9.63
C ILE A 38 -21.77 -10.67 -10.14
N GLU A 39 -21.97 -10.37 -11.42
CA GLU A 39 -21.60 -9.09 -11.97
C GLU A 39 -22.52 -7.99 -11.42
N PRO A 40 -21.98 -6.82 -11.04
CA PRO A 40 -22.81 -5.68 -10.69
C PRO A 40 -23.69 -5.29 -11.89
N GLU A 41 -24.94 -4.91 -11.61
CA GLU A 41 -25.82 -4.36 -12.65
C GLU A 41 -25.19 -3.13 -13.28
N GLU A 42 -25.42 -2.99 -14.59
CA GLU A 42 -25.03 -1.80 -15.31
C GLU A 42 -25.87 -0.62 -14.82
N ASP A 43 -25.23 0.52 -14.59
CA ASP A 43 -25.93 1.73 -14.19
C ASP A 43 -26.83 2.18 -15.36
N GLU A 44 -28.15 2.07 -15.17
CA GLU A 44 -29.16 2.43 -16.19
C GLU A 44 -29.05 3.91 -16.61
N ASP A 45 -28.63 4.78 -15.69
CA ASP A 45 -28.45 6.21 -15.93
C ASP A 45 -27.12 6.52 -16.64
N SER A 46 -26.18 5.55 -16.70
CA SER A 46 -24.87 5.73 -17.34
C SER A 46 -24.24 4.43 -17.84
N PRO A 47 -24.79 3.84 -18.93
CA PRO A 47 -24.25 2.60 -19.50
C PRO A 47 -22.82 2.80 -20.06
N GLU A 48 -22.54 3.96 -20.66
CA GLU A 48 -21.20 4.29 -21.18
C GLU A 48 -20.14 4.43 -20.07
N GLY A 49 -20.54 4.99 -18.91
CA GLY A 49 -19.66 5.13 -17.75
C GLY A 49 -19.25 3.79 -17.16
N THR A 50 -20.20 2.85 -17.06
CA THR A 50 -19.94 1.51 -16.54
C THR A 50 -18.97 0.73 -17.45
N GLY A 51 -19.19 0.77 -18.76
CA GLY A 51 -18.31 0.14 -19.74
C GLY A 51 -16.88 0.70 -19.72
N ALA A 52 -16.72 2.02 -19.66
CA ALA A 52 -15.41 2.67 -19.61
C ALA A 52 -14.62 2.33 -18.33
N ILE A 53 -15.29 2.24 -17.19
CA ILE A 53 -14.66 1.82 -15.92
C ILE A 53 -14.23 0.36 -16.01
N ARG A 54 -15.06 -0.53 -16.56
CA ARG A 54 -14.76 -1.95 -16.74
C ARG A 54 -13.54 -2.15 -17.63
N GLU A 55 -13.48 -1.45 -18.75
CA GLU A 55 -12.34 -1.48 -19.67
C GLU A 55 -11.06 -0.94 -18.99
N ALA A 56 -11.17 0.15 -18.22
CA ALA A 56 -10.06 0.71 -17.48
C ALA A 56 -9.55 -0.22 -16.37
N ILE A 57 -10.44 -0.95 -15.67
CA ILE A 57 -10.07 -1.94 -14.66
C ILE A 57 -9.41 -3.16 -15.30
N ALA A 58 -9.96 -3.68 -16.41
CA ALA A 58 -9.38 -4.81 -17.14
C ALA A 58 -7.98 -4.50 -17.70
N LYS A 59 -7.74 -3.24 -18.14
CA LYS A 59 -6.43 -2.76 -18.61
C LYS A 59 -5.46 -2.47 -17.47
N ARG A 60 -5.94 -2.21 -16.25
CA ARG A 60 -5.07 -2.06 -15.08
C ARG A 60 -4.50 -3.44 -14.74
N ARG A 61 -3.21 -3.63 -14.98
CA ARG A 61 -2.44 -4.68 -14.29
C ARG A 61 -2.74 -4.54 -12.81
N ALA A 62 -3.19 -5.64 -12.19
CA ALA A 62 -3.52 -5.70 -10.77
C ALA A 62 -2.54 -4.84 -9.97
N GLY A 63 -3.07 -3.90 -9.18
CA GLY A 63 -2.25 -3.06 -8.31
C GLY A 63 -1.29 -3.94 -7.51
N ARG A 64 -0.15 -3.35 -7.10
CA ARG A 64 0.90 -4.05 -6.33
C ARG A 64 0.25 -4.95 -5.27
N PRO A 65 0.55 -6.26 -5.27
CA PRO A 65 -0.11 -7.21 -4.38
C PRO A 65 -0.09 -6.68 -2.95
N ALA A 66 -1.26 -6.72 -2.29
CA ALA A 66 -1.40 -6.41 -0.89
C ALA A 66 -0.48 -7.35 -0.10
N GLY A 67 0.68 -6.84 0.34
CA GLY A 67 1.77 -7.67 0.84
C GLY A 67 3.18 -7.11 0.64
N SER A 68 3.35 -5.96 -0.03
CA SER A 68 4.63 -5.21 -0.01
C SER A 68 4.92 -4.56 1.37
N SER A 69 4.51 -5.19 2.47
CA SER A 69 4.52 -4.69 3.85
C SER A 69 5.79 -5.07 4.63
N THR A 70 6.80 -5.67 4.01
CA THR A 70 8.05 -6.01 4.73
C THR A 70 8.90 -4.78 5.06
N LYS A 71 8.57 -3.61 4.51
CA LYS A 71 9.30 -2.37 4.74
C LYS A 71 8.47 -1.45 5.62
N GLU A 72 9.00 -1.15 6.79
CA GLU A 72 8.45 -0.13 7.68
C GLU A 72 8.95 1.25 7.27
N GLN A 73 8.06 2.24 7.21
CA GLN A 73 8.45 3.63 6.98
C GLN A 73 8.83 4.25 8.32
N VAL A 74 10.11 4.54 8.50
CA VAL A 74 10.64 5.20 9.69
C VAL A 74 11.12 6.61 9.39
N SER A 75 10.94 7.53 10.33
CA SER A 75 11.53 8.88 10.27
C SER A 75 12.84 8.87 11.07
N LEU A 76 13.97 8.74 10.36
CA LEU A 76 15.31 8.71 10.94
C LEU A 76 16.11 9.94 10.51
N ARG A 77 16.87 10.53 11.44
CA ARG A 77 17.87 11.55 11.11
C ARG A 77 19.17 10.88 10.72
N ILE A 78 19.66 11.18 9.52
CA ILE A 78 20.93 10.69 8.97
C ILE A 78 21.80 11.91 8.69
N ASP A 79 23.10 11.79 8.95
CA ASP A 79 24.06 12.86 8.66
C ASP A 79 24.05 13.25 7.17
N ARG A 80 24.27 14.54 6.92
CA ARG A 80 24.09 15.14 5.59
C ARG A 80 25.06 14.61 4.56
N ASP A 81 26.30 14.38 4.96
CA ASP A 81 27.38 13.84 4.13
C ASP A 81 27.12 12.39 3.73
N VAL A 82 26.69 11.55 4.66
CA VAL A 82 26.29 10.15 4.40
C VAL A 82 25.12 10.12 3.42
N LEU A 83 24.09 10.93 3.66
CA LEU A 83 22.93 11.00 2.78
C LEU A 83 23.29 11.51 1.37
N ALA A 84 24.21 12.49 1.29
CA ALA A 84 24.70 13.01 0.02
C ALA A 84 25.46 11.95 -0.78
N ALA A 85 26.34 11.18 -0.12
CA ALA A 85 27.08 10.08 -0.73
C ALA A 85 26.14 9.03 -1.33
N PHE A 86 25.11 8.60 -0.58
CA PHE A 86 24.12 7.67 -1.12
C PHE A 86 23.32 8.29 -2.27
N ARG A 87 22.85 9.53 -2.17
CA ARG A 87 22.11 10.18 -3.27
C ARG A 87 22.93 10.30 -4.56
N ALA A 88 24.24 10.55 -4.45
CA ALA A 88 25.14 10.63 -5.59
C ALA A 88 25.23 9.31 -6.39
N THR A 89 24.91 8.17 -5.77
CA THR A 89 24.84 6.87 -6.47
C THR A 89 23.67 6.76 -7.46
N GLY A 90 22.78 7.75 -7.51
CA GLY A 90 21.69 7.84 -8.50
C GLY A 90 20.40 7.13 -8.08
N PRO A 91 19.53 6.77 -9.04
CA PRO A 91 18.26 6.10 -8.76
C PRO A 91 18.43 4.83 -7.91
N GLY A 92 17.53 4.61 -6.96
CA GLY A 92 17.58 3.46 -6.05
C GLY A 92 18.53 3.62 -4.85
N TRP A 93 19.02 4.82 -4.55
CA TRP A 93 19.93 5.05 -3.42
C TRP A 93 19.37 4.61 -2.07
N GLN A 94 18.06 4.72 -1.85
CA GLN A 94 17.40 4.22 -0.62
C GLN A 94 17.48 2.70 -0.50
N THR A 95 17.37 1.98 -1.62
CA THR A 95 17.53 0.52 -1.65
C THR A 95 18.97 0.14 -1.32
N ARG A 96 19.95 0.89 -1.83
CA ARG A 96 21.37 0.70 -1.50
C ARG A 96 21.68 1.00 -0.03
N LEU A 97 21.09 2.07 0.51
CA LEU A 97 21.19 2.38 1.94
C LEU A 97 20.64 1.22 2.79
N ASN A 98 19.46 0.71 2.46
CA ASN A 98 18.88 -0.44 3.16
C ASN A 98 19.74 -1.72 3.02
N ALA A 99 20.38 -1.95 1.86
CA ALA A 99 21.31 -3.07 1.68
C ALA A 99 22.55 -2.91 2.57
N ALA A 100 23.13 -1.71 2.65
CA ALA A 100 24.26 -1.42 3.53
C ALA A 100 23.90 -1.64 5.02
N LEU A 101 22.68 -1.27 5.44
CA LEU A 101 22.22 -1.53 6.80
C LEU A 101 22.10 -3.04 7.09
N ARG A 102 21.67 -3.84 6.11
CA ARG A 102 21.61 -5.31 6.26
C ARG A 102 22.99 -5.94 6.36
N ASP A 103 23.89 -5.54 5.46
CA ASP A 103 25.29 -5.99 5.45
C ASP A 103 26.01 -5.64 6.77
N TRP A 104 25.75 -4.43 7.29
CA TRP A 104 26.25 -4.01 8.59
C TRP A 104 25.75 -4.93 9.70
N LEU A 105 24.45 -5.29 9.71
CA LEU A 105 23.89 -6.23 10.69
C LEU A 105 24.51 -7.63 10.56
N GLU A 106 24.72 -8.16 9.36
CA GLU A 106 25.34 -9.47 9.17
C GLU A 106 26.79 -9.50 9.68
N THR A 107 27.54 -8.43 9.42
CA THR A 107 28.95 -8.32 9.81
C THR A 107 29.14 -7.98 11.29
N HIS A 108 28.19 -7.25 11.89
CA HIS A 108 28.26 -6.77 13.27
C HIS A 108 27.26 -7.46 14.20
N SER A 109 26.64 -8.56 13.75
CA SER A 109 25.89 -9.46 14.61
C SER A 109 26.86 -10.25 15.50
N SER A 110 27.43 -9.57 16.49
CA SER A 110 28.00 -10.18 17.68
C SER A 110 27.02 -9.99 18.83
N ALA A 111 25.93 -10.74 18.81
CA ALA A 111 25.07 -11.02 19.94
C ALA A 111 24.28 -12.32 19.65
N PRO A 112 24.08 -13.18 20.68
CA PRO A 112 23.85 -14.63 20.55
C PRO A 112 22.48 -15.04 19.99
#